data_AF-A0A2U0AD12-F1
#
_entry.id   AF-A0A2U0AD12-F1
#
_cell.length_a   1.000
_cell.length_b   1.000
_cell.length_c   1.000
_cell.angle_alpha   90.00
_cell.angle_beta   90.00
_cell.angle_gamma   90.00
#
_symmetry.space_group_name_H-M   'P 1'
#
loop_
_entity.id
_entity.type
_entity.pdbx_description
1 polymer ?
#
loop_
_entity_poly.entity_id
_entity_poly.type
_entity_poly.pdbx_seq_one_letter_code
_entity_poly.pdbx_strand_id
1 'polypeptide(L)'
;MSVAKSIQENLHFLLAETATHLALLKDYLTLPTATIPMRLLDRQGYVENLKLSIHNHCLREMSSSDQDDKDYQLLRSIEVIASQLERIVELSRDAVMQSAHIQHRGMIKVKGFLAMLNRVNNGLASIEPALSAKDTRQALKIGKVERHLDTAYQKQLKHYSRLLKKEKHPADRISLIMLAHIIEQMGNAMLRISEAIISASMGQHFSTDRYHAFNASVTELKTANDIGRLEFTPIAETKSGSAINALSSADEGSGYHAIFKDGRKRKLKEEKQRVKNWHDIFPGLAPKILAYQKQGDSAALLIEHLAGQTFEQILLDGSDKLLQQALNHLTRTLSQIWLETKTKKPVSAAYMKQLAKRMKDVYAIHPEFRQPAAGIGGVALPAFDDLLKQMQGLETGVKAPFSVYIHGDFNVDNIIFDPQEKRINFIDLHRSSHMDYLQDVSVFMVSNYRLQVFDPRVRQRIMDLCHAFYRFARAFAREQGDKGFEIRLAMGLIRSFATSTRFILDKSLSERMFSRATYLMERLLESDSKPKHPFVVPVKEIFIG
;
A
#
# COMPACT_ATOMS: atom_id res chain seq x y z
N MET A 1 -14.72 11.55 -22.29
CA MET A 1 -14.35 12.34 -23.48
C MET A 1 -13.34 11.54 -24.31
N SER A 2 -13.15 11.80 -25.60
CA SER A 2 -12.21 11.04 -26.45
C SER A 2 -10.80 11.62 -26.37
N VAL A 3 -9.79 10.77 -26.21
CA VAL A 3 -8.35 11.09 -26.35
C VAL A 3 -8.12 12.00 -27.57
N ALA A 4 -7.24 13.01 -27.47
CA ALA A 4 -7.03 13.90 -28.61
C ALA A 4 -6.56 13.15 -29.85
N LYS A 5 -7.02 13.65 -31.00
CA LYS A 5 -6.76 13.06 -32.32
C LYS A 5 -5.26 12.88 -32.59
N SER A 6 -4.41 13.84 -32.18
CA SER A 6 -2.96 13.74 -32.36
C SER A 6 -2.34 12.56 -31.60
N ILE A 7 -2.83 12.25 -30.39
CA ILE A 7 -2.38 11.08 -29.64
C ILE A 7 -2.81 9.79 -30.35
N GLN A 8 -4.07 9.73 -30.81
CA GLN A 8 -4.62 8.57 -31.52
C GLN A 8 -3.86 8.29 -32.83
N GLU A 9 -3.62 9.32 -33.65
CA GLU A 9 -2.89 9.20 -34.92
C GLU A 9 -1.46 8.74 -34.69
N ASN A 10 -0.73 9.36 -33.75
CA ASN A 10 0.63 8.94 -33.44
C ASN A 10 0.70 7.52 -32.88
N LEU A 11 -0.26 7.11 -32.05
CA LEU A 11 -0.34 5.74 -31.53
C LEU A 11 -0.60 4.74 -32.67
N HIS A 12 -1.49 5.08 -33.61
CA HIS A 12 -1.77 4.26 -34.78
C HIS A 12 -0.52 4.09 -35.67
N PHE A 13 0.21 5.18 -35.94
CA PHE A 13 1.48 5.11 -36.67
C PHE A 13 2.53 4.28 -35.92
N LEU A 14 2.60 4.41 -34.59
CA LEU A 14 3.54 3.63 -33.79
C LEU A 14 3.23 2.13 -33.85
N LEU A 15 1.96 1.74 -33.76
CA LEU A 15 1.53 0.35 -33.95
C LEU A 15 1.90 -0.21 -35.32
N ALA A 16 1.68 0.57 -36.40
CA ALA A 16 2.04 0.19 -37.76
C ALA A 16 3.57 0.03 -37.93
N GLU A 17 4.34 0.91 -37.30
CA GLU A 17 5.79 0.83 -37.30
C GLU A 17 6.31 -0.38 -36.52
N THR A 18 5.75 -0.68 -35.35
CA THR A 18 6.05 -1.91 -34.60
C THR A 18 5.73 -3.16 -35.42
N ALA A 19 4.59 -3.19 -36.10
CA ALA A 19 4.22 -4.30 -36.99
C ALA A 19 5.23 -4.48 -38.14
N THR A 20 5.73 -3.37 -38.70
CA THR A 20 6.73 -3.41 -39.77
C THR A 20 8.07 -3.94 -39.28
N HIS A 21 8.53 -3.55 -38.08
CA HIS A 21 9.77 -4.10 -37.50
C HIS A 21 9.66 -5.61 -37.23
N LEU A 22 8.51 -6.07 -36.76
CA LEU A 22 8.25 -7.51 -36.61
C LEU A 22 8.24 -8.24 -37.96
N ALA A 23 7.66 -7.64 -39.02
CA ALA A 23 7.68 -8.21 -40.36
C ALA A 23 9.12 -8.33 -40.91
N LEU A 24 9.92 -7.27 -40.79
CA LEU A 24 11.32 -7.26 -41.19
C LEU A 24 12.16 -8.30 -40.44
N LEU A 25 11.91 -8.49 -39.14
CA LEU A 25 12.55 -9.56 -38.36
C LEU A 25 12.15 -10.96 -38.89
N LYS A 26 10.87 -11.19 -39.20
CA LYS A 26 10.40 -12.46 -39.78
C LYS A 26 11.08 -12.72 -41.12
N ASP A 27 11.17 -11.70 -41.97
CA ASP A 27 11.82 -11.78 -43.27
C ASP A 27 13.31 -12.12 -43.10
N TYR A 28 14.01 -11.44 -42.20
CA TYR A 28 15.43 -11.69 -41.94
C TYR A 28 15.71 -13.10 -41.40
N LEU A 29 14.84 -13.63 -40.52
CA LEU A 29 14.97 -15.00 -40.02
C LEU A 29 14.72 -16.05 -41.10
N THR A 30 13.90 -15.72 -42.11
CA THR A 30 13.56 -16.62 -43.21
C THR A 30 14.62 -16.58 -44.30
N LEU A 31 15.00 -15.37 -44.72
CA LEU A 31 16.02 -15.11 -45.73
C LEU A 31 16.83 -13.87 -45.33
N PRO A 32 18.03 -14.05 -44.74
CA PRO A 32 18.86 -12.94 -44.31
C PRO A 32 19.32 -12.11 -45.51
N THR A 33 19.05 -10.81 -45.48
CA THR A 33 19.55 -9.84 -46.46
C THR A 33 20.28 -8.71 -45.74
N ALA A 34 21.39 -8.25 -46.32
CA ALA A 34 22.25 -7.21 -45.71
C ALA A 34 21.54 -5.86 -45.54
N THR A 35 20.44 -5.63 -46.28
CA THR A 35 19.66 -4.41 -46.24
C THR A 35 18.72 -4.30 -45.03
N ILE A 36 18.27 -5.42 -44.45
CA ILE A 36 17.28 -5.38 -43.36
C ILE A 36 17.82 -4.71 -42.08
N PRO A 37 19.02 -5.03 -41.57
CA PRO A 37 19.56 -4.36 -40.39
C PRO A 37 19.63 -2.83 -40.55
N MET A 38 20.06 -2.34 -41.72
CA MET A 38 20.09 -0.90 -42.03
C MET A 38 18.68 -0.29 -42.04
N ARG A 39 17.71 -0.94 -42.71
CA ARG A 39 16.32 -0.47 -42.73
C ARG A 39 15.68 -0.38 -41.33
N LEU A 40 16.03 -1.29 -40.42
CA LEU A 40 15.56 -1.23 -39.04
C LEU A 40 16.21 -0.07 -38.27
N LEU A 41 17.49 0.20 -38.50
CA LEU A 41 18.21 1.32 -37.89
C LEU A 41 17.67 2.67 -38.36
N ASP A 42 17.45 2.84 -39.67
CA ASP A 42 16.96 4.08 -40.28
C ASP A 42 15.57 4.49 -39.76
N ARG A 43 14.76 3.50 -39.33
CA ARG A 43 13.41 3.72 -38.82
C ARG A 43 13.36 4.01 -37.31
N GLN A 44 14.46 3.83 -36.58
CA GLN A 44 14.50 4.00 -35.12
C GLN A 44 14.11 5.42 -34.70
N GLY A 45 14.69 6.44 -35.36
CA GLY A 45 14.41 7.85 -35.01
C GLY A 45 12.93 8.22 -35.20
N TYR A 46 12.26 7.61 -36.19
CA TYR A 46 10.82 7.84 -36.39
C TYR A 46 9.98 7.25 -35.26
N VAL A 47 10.29 6.02 -34.82
CA VAL A 47 9.61 5.37 -33.67
C VAL A 47 9.81 6.17 -32.39
N GLU A 48 11.04 6.63 -32.13
CA GLU A 48 11.35 7.46 -30.96
C GLU A 48 10.56 8.78 -30.98
N ASN A 49 10.50 9.45 -32.14
CA ASN A 49 9.73 10.68 -32.31
C ASN A 49 8.23 10.47 -32.09
N LEU A 50 7.66 9.37 -32.58
CA LEU A 50 6.24 9.04 -32.34
C LEU A 50 5.95 8.86 -30.84
N LYS A 51 6.80 8.10 -30.12
CA LYS A 51 6.67 7.92 -28.67
C LYS A 51 6.78 9.26 -27.93
N LEU A 52 7.81 10.05 -28.23
CA LEU A 52 8.02 11.35 -27.57
C LEU A 52 6.87 12.32 -27.88
N SER A 53 6.32 12.29 -29.10
CA SER A 53 5.15 13.08 -29.45
C SER A 53 3.94 12.69 -28.61
N ILE A 54 3.65 11.38 -28.48
CA ILE A 54 2.58 10.87 -27.61
C ILE A 54 2.78 11.34 -26.16
N HIS A 55 3.97 11.17 -25.59
CA HIS A 55 4.27 11.58 -24.21
C HIS A 55 4.08 13.10 -24.01
N ASN A 56 4.57 13.91 -24.95
CA ASN A 56 4.44 15.36 -24.87
C ASN A 56 2.97 15.82 -24.99
N HIS A 57 2.17 15.17 -25.83
CA HIS A 57 0.74 15.45 -25.95
C HIS A 57 -0.03 15.02 -24.68
N CYS A 58 0.23 13.81 -24.16
CA CYS A 58 -0.33 13.35 -22.89
C CYS A 58 -0.02 14.32 -21.74
N LEU A 59 1.24 14.75 -21.60
CA LEU A 59 1.65 15.70 -20.56
C LEU A 59 0.92 17.04 -20.66
N ARG A 60 0.75 17.57 -21.87
CA ARG A 60 0.03 18.83 -22.11
C ARG A 60 -1.43 18.72 -21.72
N GLU A 61 -2.09 17.63 -22.08
CA GLU A 61 -3.49 17.36 -21.71
C GLU A 61 -3.64 17.22 -20.19
N MET A 62 -2.77 16.44 -19.55
CA MET A 62 -2.72 16.30 -18.09
C MET A 62 -2.46 17.63 -17.36
N SER A 63 -1.80 18.60 -17.99
CA SER A 63 -1.50 19.89 -17.37
C SER A 63 -2.65 20.90 -17.48
N SER A 64 -3.71 20.60 -18.21
CA SER A 64 -4.90 21.45 -18.32
C SER A 64 -5.83 21.23 -17.11
N SER A 65 -6.25 22.32 -16.45
CA SER A 65 -6.89 22.32 -15.12
C SER A 65 -8.34 21.78 -15.06
N ASP A 66 -8.86 21.22 -16.14
CA ASP A 66 -10.27 20.80 -16.27
C ASP A 66 -10.47 19.27 -16.44
N GLN A 67 -9.44 18.43 -16.21
CA GLN A 67 -9.54 16.99 -16.44
C GLN A 67 -9.94 16.18 -15.20
N ASP A 68 -10.88 15.23 -15.38
CA ASP A 68 -11.28 14.23 -14.38
C ASP A 68 -10.18 13.18 -14.16
N ASP A 69 -10.07 12.59 -12.97
CA ASP A 69 -9.04 11.59 -12.59
C ASP A 69 -9.03 10.38 -13.55
N LYS A 70 -10.20 10.00 -14.08
CA LYS A 70 -10.35 8.91 -15.07
C LYS A 70 -9.64 9.23 -16.38
N ASP A 71 -9.55 10.50 -16.78
CA ASP A 71 -8.88 10.93 -18.00
C ASP A 71 -7.34 10.94 -17.82
N TYR A 72 -6.85 11.27 -16.62
CA TYR A 72 -5.43 11.14 -16.28
C TYR A 72 -4.91 9.71 -16.41
N GLN A 73 -5.66 8.73 -15.88
CA GLN A 73 -5.23 7.33 -15.95
C GLN A 73 -5.20 6.83 -17.40
N LEU A 74 -6.16 7.23 -18.23
CA LEU A 74 -6.18 6.87 -19.64
C LEU A 74 -4.93 7.38 -20.37
N LEU A 75 -4.58 8.66 -20.16
CA LEU A 75 -3.38 9.26 -20.76
C LEU A 75 -2.09 8.58 -20.28
N ARG A 76 -1.98 8.26 -18.98
CA ARG A 76 -0.86 7.48 -18.42
C ARG A 76 -0.76 6.08 -19.04
N SER A 77 -1.88 5.41 -19.22
CA SER A 77 -1.91 4.11 -19.87
C SER A 77 -1.43 4.18 -21.32
N ILE A 78 -1.75 5.23 -22.05
CA ILE A 78 -1.26 5.45 -23.42
C ILE A 78 0.26 5.67 -23.44
N GLU A 79 0.82 6.44 -22.50
CA GLU A 79 2.28 6.62 -22.36
C GLU A 79 3.01 5.29 -22.15
N VAL A 80 2.44 4.42 -21.30
CA VAL A 80 2.96 3.07 -21.05
C VAL A 80 2.89 2.24 -22.33
N ILE A 81 1.74 2.22 -23.02
CA ILE A 81 1.58 1.48 -24.28
C ILE A 81 2.62 1.92 -25.30
N ALA A 82 2.79 3.23 -25.52
CA ALA A 82 3.78 3.77 -26.46
C ALA A 82 5.21 3.32 -26.13
N SER A 83 5.59 3.37 -24.84
CA SER A 83 6.91 2.93 -24.38
C SER A 83 7.13 1.43 -24.60
N GLN A 84 6.10 0.61 -24.40
CA GLN A 84 6.21 -0.84 -24.62
C GLN A 84 6.23 -1.21 -26.11
N LEU A 85 5.58 -0.42 -26.98
CA LEU A 85 5.67 -0.59 -28.44
C LEU A 85 7.07 -0.29 -28.96
N GLU A 86 7.70 0.77 -28.48
CA GLU A 86 9.13 1.04 -28.74
C GLU A 86 10.01 -0.10 -28.24
N ARG A 87 9.73 -0.64 -27.04
CA ARG A 87 10.49 -1.79 -26.52
C ARG A 87 10.43 -3.00 -27.45
N ILE A 88 9.28 -3.28 -28.06
CA ILE A 88 9.14 -4.37 -29.05
C ILE A 88 9.97 -4.08 -30.32
N VAL A 89 10.03 -2.81 -30.75
CA VAL A 89 10.87 -2.37 -31.87
C VAL A 89 12.35 -2.61 -31.57
N GLU A 90 12.83 -2.19 -30.40
CA GLU A 90 14.21 -2.44 -29.95
C GLU A 90 14.55 -3.93 -29.94
N LEU A 91 13.69 -4.74 -29.32
CA LEU A 91 13.86 -6.20 -29.26
C LEU A 91 13.86 -6.84 -30.66
N SER A 92 13.14 -6.26 -31.62
CA SER A 92 13.14 -6.74 -33.01
C SER A 92 14.51 -6.53 -33.66
N ARG A 93 15.12 -5.37 -33.45
CA ARG A 93 16.49 -5.07 -33.91
C ARG A 93 17.51 -5.96 -33.20
N ASP A 94 17.41 -6.07 -31.88
CA ASP A 94 18.33 -6.90 -31.08
C ASP A 94 18.25 -8.37 -31.51
N ALA A 95 17.07 -8.87 -31.88
CA ALA A 95 16.89 -10.21 -32.44
C ALA A 95 17.57 -10.38 -33.81
N VAL A 96 17.51 -9.37 -34.69
CA VAL A 96 18.23 -9.37 -35.97
C VAL A 96 19.74 -9.40 -35.76
N MET A 97 20.26 -8.54 -34.87
CA MET A 97 21.68 -8.49 -34.51
C MET A 97 22.15 -9.80 -33.89
N GLN A 98 21.40 -10.34 -32.94
CA GLN A 98 21.70 -11.62 -32.31
C GLN A 98 21.69 -12.77 -33.32
N SER A 99 20.75 -12.75 -34.26
CA SER A 99 20.68 -13.77 -35.32
C SER A 99 21.85 -13.67 -36.31
N ALA A 100 22.50 -12.51 -36.45
CA ALA A 100 23.68 -12.34 -37.30
C ALA A 100 24.92 -13.07 -36.75
N HIS A 101 24.98 -13.31 -35.43
CA HIS A 101 26.06 -14.08 -34.81
C HIS A 101 25.98 -15.59 -35.05
N ILE A 102 24.86 -16.09 -35.61
CA ILE A 102 24.68 -17.51 -35.91
C ILE A 102 25.38 -17.85 -37.23
N GLN A 103 26.49 -18.56 -37.15
CA GLN A 103 27.30 -18.95 -38.31
C GLN A 103 26.59 -20.04 -39.13
N HIS A 104 26.06 -21.07 -38.46
CA HIS A 104 25.40 -22.19 -39.13
C HIS A 104 23.88 -21.98 -39.20
N ARG A 105 23.42 -21.20 -40.19
CA ARG A 105 22.00 -20.83 -40.36
C ARG A 105 21.02 -22.01 -40.42
N GLY A 106 21.46 -23.16 -40.94
CA GLY A 106 20.64 -24.40 -40.94
C GLY A 106 20.25 -24.90 -39.55
N MET A 107 20.90 -24.40 -38.48
CA MET A 107 20.53 -24.68 -37.08
C MET A 107 19.32 -23.88 -36.60
N ILE A 108 18.94 -22.79 -37.29
CA ILE A 108 17.77 -21.98 -36.93
C ILE A 108 16.51 -22.76 -37.30
N LYS A 109 15.76 -23.18 -36.29
CA LYS A 109 14.39 -23.70 -36.47
C LYS A 109 13.41 -22.55 -36.70
N VAL A 110 13.48 -21.94 -37.89
CA VAL A 110 12.74 -20.72 -38.27
C VAL A 110 11.25 -20.79 -37.90
N LYS A 111 10.59 -21.91 -38.19
CA LYS A 111 9.16 -22.12 -37.85
C LYS A 111 8.83 -21.86 -36.37
N GLY A 112 9.73 -22.22 -35.45
CA GLY A 112 9.53 -22.01 -34.01
C GLY A 112 9.55 -20.52 -33.63
N PHE A 113 10.48 -19.76 -34.19
CA PHE A 113 10.60 -18.32 -33.96
C PHE A 113 9.46 -17.54 -34.66
N LEU A 114 9.09 -17.93 -35.89
CA LEU A 114 7.94 -17.32 -36.58
C LEU A 114 6.63 -17.52 -35.80
N ALA A 115 6.43 -18.69 -35.19
CA ALA A 115 5.26 -18.93 -34.35
C ALA A 115 5.21 -18.01 -33.11
N MET A 116 6.36 -17.72 -32.50
CA MET A 116 6.47 -16.74 -31.40
C MET A 116 6.15 -15.32 -31.89
N LEU A 117 6.75 -14.88 -32.99
CA LEU A 117 6.52 -13.55 -33.58
C LEU A 117 5.08 -13.34 -34.08
N ASN A 118 4.43 -14.40 -34.58
CA ASN A 118 3.02 -14.34 -34.98
C ASN A 118 2.10 -14.12 -33.76
N ARG A 119 2.44 -14.65 -32.58
CA ARG A 119 1.67 -14.39 -31.35
C ARG A 119 1.77 -12.92 -30.92
N VAL A 120 2.96 -12.34 -31.00
CA VAL A 120 3.17 -10.90 -30.74
C VAL A 120 2.35 -10.06 -31.74
N ASN A 121 2.44 -10.37 -33.03
CA ASN A 121 1.74 -9.63 -34.08
C ASN A 121 0.20 -9.70 -33.93
N ASN A 122 -0.34 -10.86 -33.56
CA ASN A 122 -1.77 -11.03 -33.31
C ASN A 122 -2.23 -10.22 -32.08
N GLY A 123 -1.41 -10.15 -31.04
CA GLY A 123 -1.70 -9.33 -29.87
C GLY A 123 -1.62 -7.83 -30.20
N LEU A 124 -0.63 -7.41 -31.00
CA LEU A 124 -0.46 -6.03 -31.47
C LEU A 124 -1.73 -5.52 -32.18
N ALA A 125 -2.29 -6.33 -33.09
CA ALA A 125 -3.53 -6.01 -33.81
C ALA A 125 -4.77 -5.86 -32.90
N SER A 126 -4.71 -6.35 -31.66
CA SER A 126 -5.82 -6.25 -30.70
C SER A 126 -5.72 -5.04 -29.77
N ILE A 127 -4.60 -4.30 -29.77
CA ILE A 127 -4.35 -3.22 -28.81
C ILE A 127 -5.32 -2.05 -29.01
N GLU A 128 -5.39 -1.50 -30.22
CA GLU A 128 -6.21 -0.32 -30.52
C GLU A 128 -7.72 -0.60 -30.35
N PRO A 129 -8.27 -1.75 -30.80
CA PRO A 129 -9.64 -2.14 -30.48
C PRO A 129 -9.90 -2.29 -28.99
N ALA A 130 -9.01 -2.95 -28.24
CA ALA A 130 -9.17 -3.18 -26.81
C ALA A 130 -9.12 -1.87 -26.01
N LEU A 131 -8.23 -0.95 -26.38
CA LEU A 131 -8.12 0.36 -25.74
C LEU A 131 -9.35 1.23 -26.04
N SER A 132 -9.78 1.30 -27.30
CA SER A 132 -10.91 2.14 -27.72
C SER A 132 -12.23 1.67 -27.11
N ALA A 133 -12.45 0.36 -27.05
CA ALA A 133 -13.65 -0.24 -26.48
C ALA A 133 -13.59 -0.38 -24.95
N LYS A 134 -12.46 -0.06 -24.31
CA LYS A 134 -12.17 -0.39 -22.90
C LYS A 134 -12.45 -1.86 -22.58
N ASP A 135 -12.11 -2.76 -23.51
CA ASP A 135 -12.44 -4.18 -23.41
C ASP A 135 -11.37 -4.94 -22.60
N THR A 136 -11.62 -5.10 -21.31
CA THR A 136 -10.74 -5.85 -20.39
C THR A 136 -10.59 -7.32 -20.77
N ARG A 137 -11.57 -7.94 -21.44
CA ARG A 137 -11.47 -9.35 -21.88
C ARG A 137 -10.48 -9.47 -23.03
N GLN A 138 -10.47 -8.52 -23.97
CA GLN A 138 -9.45 -8.44 -25.00
C GLN A 138 -8.09 -8.10 -24.43
N ALA A 139 -8.00 -7.16 -23.49
CA ALA A 139 -6.75 -6.87 -22.79
C ALA A 139 -6.14 -8.13 -22.15
N LEU A 140 -6.94 -8.92 -21.43
CA LEU A 140 -6.48 -10.20 -20.87
C LEU A 140 -5.99 -11.21 -21.93
N LYS A 141 -6.55 -11.19 -23.15
CA LYS A 141 -6.04 -12.02 -24.26
C LYS A 141 -4.68 -11.53 -24.75
N ILE A 142 -4.47 -10.21 -24.82
CA ILE A 142 -3.17 -9.60 -25.13
C ILE A 142 -2.13 -10.05 -24.09
N GLY A 143 -2.47 -9.98 -22.80
CA GLY A 143 -1.57 -10.38 -21.72
C GLY A 143 -1.18 -11.87 -21.75
N LYS A 144 -2.05 -12.76 -22.26
CA LYS A 144 -1.74 -14.20 -22.42
C LYS A 144 -0.60 -14.48 -23.42
N VAL A 145 -0.23 -13.52 -24.26
CA VAL A 145 0.90 -13.65 -25.19
C VAL A 145 2.20 -13.94 -24.44
N GLU A 146 2.40 -13.35 -23.25
CA GLU A 146 3.55 -13.58 -22.38
C GLU A 146 3.70 -15.06 -22.00
N ARG A 147 2.72 -15.65 -21.31
CA ARG A 147 2.75 -17.07 -20.91
C ARG A 147 3.00 -18.03 -22.08
N HIS A 148 2.46 -17.66 -23.23
CA HIS A 148 2.62 -18.40 -24.47
C HIS A 148 4.05 -18.33 -25.03
N LEU A 149 4.71 -17.17 -24.94
CA LEU A 149 6.11 -16.97 -25.30
C LEU A 149 7.05 -17.63 -24.30
N ASP A 150 6.78 -17.53 -23.00
CA ASP A 150 7.49 -18.22 -21.93
C ASP A 150 7.54 -19.73 -22.17
N THR A 151 6.37 -20.32 -22.43
CA THR A 151 6.27 -21.76 -22.70
C THR A 151 7.07 -22.14 -23.96
N ALA A 152 7.08 -21.29 -24.99
CA ALA A 152 7.85 -21.52 -26.21
C ALA A 152 9.36 -21.40 -25.96
N TYR A 153 9.79 -20.39 -25.21
CA TYR A 153 11.17 -20.20 -24.80
C TYR A 153 11.68 -21.38 -23.97
N GLN A 154 10.94 -21.82 -22.95
CA GLN A 154 11.33 -22.98 -22.13
C GLN A 154 11.53 -24.26 -22.97
N LYS A 155 10.72 -24.45 -24.02
CA LYS A 155 10.92 -25.56 -24.97
C LYS A 155 12.22 -25.40 -25.77
N GLN A 156 12.52 -24.20 -26.26
CA GLN A 156 13.76 -23.90 -26.99
C GLN A 156 15.00 -24.02 -26.09
N LEU A 157 14.95 -23.46 -24.89
CA LEU A 157 16.00 -23.55 -23.88
C LEU A 157 16.31 -25.02 -23.57
N LYS A 158 15.30 -25.83 -23.25
CA LYS A 158 15.50 -27.27 -23.00
C LYS A 158 16.09 -28.00 -24.21
N HIS A 159 15.68 -27.63 -25.42
CA HIS A 159 16.18 -28.22 -26.64
C HIS A 159 17.67 -27.90 -26.87
N TYR A 160 18.02 -26.61 -26.89
CA TYR A 160 19.39 -26.17 -27.16
C TYR A 160 20.36 -26.48 -26.02
N SER A 161 19.92 -26.45 -24.76
CA SER A 161 20.74 -26.86 -23.61
C SER A 161 21.11 -28.34 -23.63
N ARG A 162 20.22 -29.22 -24.11
CA ARG A 162 20.59 -30.62 -24.36
C ARG A 162 21.60 -30.75 -25.48
N LEU A 163 21.44 -29.93 -26.53
CA LEU A 163 22.37 -29.93 -27.64
C LEU A 163 23.74 -29.41 -27.19
N LEU A 164 23.83 -28.36 -26.36
CA LEU A 164 25.07 -27.80 -25.82
C LEU A 164 25.99 -28.85 -25.19
N LYS A 165 25.43 -29.90 -24.59
CA LYS A 165 26.21 -31.03 -24.02
C LYS A 165 26.92 -31.90 -25.09
N LYS A 166 26.62 -31.70 -26.37
CA LYS A 166 27.29 -32.33 -27.52
C LYS A 166 28.34 -31.36 -28.08
N GLU A 167 29.53 -31.82 -28.46
CA GLU A 167 30.67 -30.94 -28.78
C GLU A 167 30.56 -30.04 -30.04
N LYS A 168 29.52 -30.18 -30.88
CA LYS A 168 29.42 -29.41 -32.14
C LYS A 168 28.74 -28.04 -32.00
N HIS A 169 29.41 -26.95 -32.37
CA HIS A 169 28.88 -25.57 -32.48
C HIS A 169 28.21 -24.99 -31.21
N PRO A 170 28.93 -24.92 -30.07
CA PRO A 170 28.37 -24.36 -28.83
C PRO A 170 27.97 -22.88 -28.95
N ALA A 171 28.74 -22.06 -29.67
CA ALA A 171 28.47 -20.63 -29.84
C ALA A 171 27.14 -20.33 -30.54
N ASP A 172 26.82 -21.07 -31.61
CA ASP A 172 25.54 -20.92 -32.31
C ASP A 172 24.34 -21.31 -31.44
N ARG A 173 24.51 -22.31 -30.57
CA ARG A 173 23.45 -22.74 -29.64
C ARG A 173 23.20 -21.72 -28.53
N ILE A 174 24.25 -21.10 -28.01
CA ILE A 174 24.11 -19.97 -27.08
C ILE A 174 23.36 -18.83 -27.79
N SER A 175 23.77 -18.49 -29.02
CA SER A 175 23.11 -17.45 -29.82
C SER A 175 21.63 -17.75 -30.10
N LEU A 176 21.28 -19.02 -30.34
CA LEU A 176 19.88 -19.45 -30.50
C LEU A 176 19.06 -19.36 -29.21
N ILE A 177 19.67 -19.63 -28.04
CA ILE A 177 19.03 -19.42 -26.74
C ILE A 177 18.80 -17.93 -26.50
N MET A 178 19.79 -17.09 -26.78
CA MET A 178 19.68 -15.63 -26.63
C MET A 178 18.62 -15.06 -27.57
N LEU A 179 18.57 -15.49 -28.84
CA LEU A 179 17.51 -15.12 -29.78
C LEU A 179 16.11 -15.50 -29.26
N ALA A 180 15.97 -16.71 -28.71
CA ALA A 180 14.70 -17.16 -28.13
C ALA A 180 14.29 -16.33 -26.92
N HIS A 181 15.25 -15.94 -26.08
CA HIS A 181 15.00 -15.08 -24.93
C HIS A 181 14.61 -13.66 -25.35
N ILE A 182 15.29 -13.05 -26.32
CA ILE A 182 14.95 -11.71 -26.84
C ILE A 182 13.51 -11.68 -27.37
N ILE A 183 13.08 -12.70 -28.11
CA ILE A 183 11.70 -12.78 -28.62
C ILE A 183 10.72 -13.04 -27.46
N GLU A 184 11.09 -13.82 -26.45
CA GLU A 184 10.27 -14.01 -25.25
C GLU A 184 10.06 -12.70 -24.48
N GLN A 185 11.08 -11.84 -24.38
CA GLN A 185 10.95 -10.53 -23.73
C GLN A 185 9.88 -9.62 -24.38
N MET A 186 9.54 -9.83 -25.66
CA MET A 186 8.41 -9.12 -26.28
C MET A 186 7.08 -9.48 -25.60
N GLY A 187 6.97 -10.67 -25.02
CA GLY A 187 5.83 -11.10 -24.21
C GLY A 187 5.65 -10.24 -22.96
N ASN A 188 6.73 -9.91 -22.27
CA ASN A 188 6.69 -9.02 -21.11
C ASN A 188 6.14 -7.64 -21.49
N ALA A 189 6.55 -7.08 -22.65
CA ALA A 189 5.99 -5.83 -23.16
C ALA A 189 4.48 -5.96 -23.45
N MET A 190 4.04 -7.08 -24.03
CA MET A 190 2.61 -7.36 -24.26
C MET A 190 1.79 -7.48 -22.97
N LEU A 191 2.37 -8.07 -21.92
CA LEU A 191 1.74 -8.12 -20.60
C LEU A 191 1.57 -6.71 -20.02
N ARG A 192 2.60 -5.86 -20.10
CA ARG A 192 2.53 -4.47 -19.65
C ARG A 192 1.51 -3.64 -20.42
N ILE A 193 1.40 -3.85 -21.74
CA ILE A 193 0.34 -3.23 -22.56
C ILE A 193 -1.05 -3.69 -22.10
N SER A 194 -1.25 -4.98 -21.84
CA SER A 194 -2.50 -5.51 -21.30
C SER A 194 -2.87 -4.86 -19.97
N GLU A 195 -1.92 -4.76 -19.02
CA GLU A 195 -2.13 -4.09 -17.73
C GLU A 195 -2.47 -2.61 -17.88
N ALA A 196 -1.84 -1.91 -18.83
CA ALA A 196 -2.16 -0.51 -19.14
C ALA A 196 -3.59 -0.34 -19.68
N ILE A 197 -4.05 -1.22 -20.58
CA ILE A 197 -5.43 -1.20 -21.10
C ILE A 197 -6.44 -1.50 -19.99
N ILE A 198 -6.17 -2.49 -19.13
CA ILE A 198 -7.01 -2.76 -17.95
C ILE A 198 -7.05 -1.51 -17.06
N SER A 199 -5.89 -0.91 -16.78
CA SER A 199 -5.82 0.28 -15.93
C SER A 199 -6.63 1.46 -16.50
N ALA A 200 -6.58 1.67 -17.81
CA ALA A 200 -7.39 2.67 -18.51
C ALA A 200 -8.89 2.39 -18.41
N SER A 201 -9.30 1.12 -18.48
CA SER A 201 -10.69 0.71 -18.32
C SER A 201 -11.17 0.87 -16.88
N MET A 202 -10.31 0.64 -15.90
CA MET A 202 -10.66 0.68 -14.47
C MET A 202 -10.50 2.08 -13.86
N GLY A 203 -9.90 3.03 -14.57
CA GLY A 203 -9.64 4.38 -14.08
C GLY A 203 -8.52 4.48 -13.05
N GLN A 204 -7.78 3.40 -12.81
CA GLN A 204 -6.62 3.37 -11.89
C GLN A 204 -5.65 2.24 -12.24
N HIS A 205 -4.48 2.20 -11.62
CA HIS A 205 -3.49 1.15 -11.86
C HIS A 205 -3.96 -0.27 -11.44
N PHE A 206 -4.03 -1.18 -12.41
CA PHE A 206 -4.38 -2.59 -12.22
C PHE A 206 -3.41 -3.54 -12.93
N SER A 207 -2.93 -4.55 -12.20
CA SER A 207 -2.28 -5.73 -12.80
C SER A 207 -3.32 -6.77 -13.23
N THR A 208 -2.93 -7.70 -14.11
CA THR A 208 -3.81 -8.80 -14.53
C THR A 208 -4.23 -9.69 -13.35
N ASP A 209 -3.33 -9.93 -12.40
CA ASP A 209 -3.63 -10.74 -11.20
C ASP A 209 -4.61 -10.03 -10.26
N ARG A 210 -4.46 -8.70 -10.08
CA ARG A 210 -5.42 -7.89 -9.33
C ARG A 210 -6.81 -7.96 -9.95
N TYR A 211 -6.88 -7.83 -11.27
CA TYR A 211 -8.15 -7.88 -11.99
C TYR A 211 -8.85 -9.24 -11.83
N HIS A 212 -8.10 -10.34 -11.91
CA HIS A 212 -8.66 -11.68 -11.68
C HIS A 212 -9.18 -11.86 -10.25
N ALA A 213 -8.39 -11.45 -9.26
CA ALA A 213 -8.78 -11.54 -7.85
C ALA A 213 -10.02 -10.68 -7.54
N PHE A 214 -10.10 -9.49 -8.13
CA PHE A 214 -11.28 -8.63 -8.10
C PHE A 214 -12.50 -9.31 -8.72
N ASN A 215 -12.41 -9.76 -9.97
CA ASN A 215 -13.54 -10.37 -10.67
C ASN A 215 -14.07 -11.61 -9.93
N ALA A 216 -13.17 -12.42 -9.35
CA ALA A 216 -13.55 -13.55 -8.51
C ALA A 216 -14.29 -13.10 -7.22
N SER A 217 -13.83 -12.01 -6.59
CA SER A 217 -14.43 -11.48 -5.36
C SER A 217 -15.82 -10.88 -5.61
N VAL A 218 -16.02 -10.20 -6.74
CA VAL A 218 -17.34 -9.68 -7.14
C VAL A 218 -18.29 -10.82 -7.52
N THR A 219 -17.81 -11.83 -8.24
CA THR A 219 -18.63 -12.99 -8.60
C THR A 219 -19.13 -13.73 -7.34
N GLU A 220 -18.30 -13.83 -6.29
CA GLU A 220 -18.68 -14.44 -5.00
C GLU A 220 -19.85 -13.72 -4.32
N LEU A 221 -20.01 -12.41 -4.55
CA LEU A 221 -21.05 -11.59 -3.90
C LEU A 221 -22.45 -11.75 -4.52
N LYS A 222 -22.61 -12.66 -5.49
CA LYS A 222 -23.86 -12.90 -6.22
C LYS A 222 -24.43 -11.66 -6.92
N THR A 223 -23.64 -10.61 -7.14
CA THR A 223 -23.95 -9.51 -8.07
C THR A 223 -23.61 -9.95 -9.49
N ALA A 224 -24.32 -10.98 -9.97
CA ALA A 224 -24.00 -11.65 -11.23
C ALA A 224 -24.22 -10.78 -12.48
N ASN A 225 -24.89 -9.62 -12.38
CA ASN A 225 -25.34 -8.89 -13.57
C ASN A 225 -24.81 -7.46 -13.75
N ASP A 226 -24.00 -6.89 -12.84
CA ASP A 226 -23.58 -5.47 -12.98
C ASP A 226 -22.11 -5.18 -12.61
N ILE A 227 -21.20 -6.12 -12.88
CA ILE A 227 -19.74 -5.88 -12.71
C ILE A 227 -19.27 -4.67 -13.53
N GLY A 228 -19.91 -4.42 -14.68
CA GLY A 228 -19.61 -3.29 -15.56
C GLY A 228 -20.13 -1.93 -15.08
N ARG A 229 -20.94 -1.88 -14.01
CA ARG A 229 -21.50 -0.65 -13.42
C ARG A 229 -20.90 -0.30 -12.05
N LEU A 230 -19.88 -1.03 -11.62
CA LEU A 230 -19.18 -0.71 -10.37
C LEU A 230 -18.22 0.43 -10.62
N GLU A 231 -18.44 1.55 -9.94
CA GLU A 231 -17.50 2.65 -9.93
C GLU A 231 -16.40 2.41 -8.89
N PHE A 232 -15.18 2.70 -9.30
CA PHE A 232 -14.00 2.59 -8.47
C PHE A 232 -13.54 3.97 -8.06
N THR A 233 -13.46 4.18 -6.75
CA THR A 233 -12.83 5.37 -6.19
C THR A 233 -11.62 4.95 -5.38
N PRO A 234 -10.39 5.33 -5.76
CA PRO A 234 -9.22 5.13 -4.92
C PRO A 234 -9.41 5.82 -3.57
N ILE A 235 -9.26 5.08 -2.47
CA ILE A 235 -9.31 5.67 -1.12
C ILE A 235 -7.90 5.88 -0.59
N ALA A 236 -7.04 4.88 -0.76
CA ALA A 236 -5.67 4.94 -0.26
C ALA A 236 -4.78 3.91 -0.95
N GLU A 237 -3.49 4.23 -1.02
CA GLU A 237 -2.44 3.26 -1.31
C GLU A 237 -1.65 2.95 -0.04
N THR A 238 -1.44 1.66 0.23
CA THR A 238 -0.58 1.27 1.34
C THR A 238 0.89 1.35 0.93
N LYS A 239 1.77 1.67 1.88
CA LYS A 239 3.25 1.60 1.69
C LYS A 239 3.77 0.22 1.24
N SER A 240 2.94 -0.83 1.36
CA SER A 240 3.23 -2.18 0.85
C SER A 240 2.84 -2.39 -0.62
N GLY A 241 2.33 -1.36 -1.29
CA GLY A 241 1.86 -1.42 -2.68
C GLY A 241 0.43 -1.96 -2.84
N SER A 242 -0.28 -2.30 -1.77
CA SER A 242 -1.71 -2.69 -1.81
C SER A 242 -2.59 -1.48 -2.06
N ALA A 243 -3.56 -1.60 -2.95
CA ALA A 243 -4.57 -0.56 -3.20
C ALA A 243 -5.80 -0.80 -2.31
N ILE A 244 -6.40 0.28 -1.85
CA ILE A 244 -7.67 0.29 -1.12
C ILE A 244 -8.67 1.09 -1.97
N ASN A 245 -9.67 0.40 -2.49
CA ASN A 245 -10.65 0.99 -3.40
C ASN A 245 -12.05 0.90 -2.84
N ALA A 246 -12.81 1.99 -2.92
CA ALA A 246 -14.25 1.95 -2.76
C ALA A 246 -14.88 1.40 -4.04
N LEU A 247 -15.86 0.53 -3.86
CA LEU A 247 -16.76 0.04 -4.89
C LEU A 247 -18.14 0.60 -4.57
N SER A 248 -18.75 1.30 -5.52
CA SER A 248 -20.15 1.73 -5.47
C SER A 248 -20.92 1.17 -6.67
N SER A 249 -22.19 0.86 -6.47
CA SER A 249 -23.12 0.54 -7.57
C SER A 249 -23.73 1.84 -8.09
N ALA A 250 -23.81 2.02 -9.41
CA ALA A 250 -24.32 3.23 -10.05
C ALA A 250 -25.82 3.53 -9.78
N ASP A 251 -26.59 2.57 -9.26
CA ASP A 251 -28.00 2.77 -8.92
C ASP A 251 -28.14 3.41 -7.52
N GLU A 252 -28.58 4.67 -7.50
CA GLU A 252 -28.92 5.42 -6.29
C GLU A 252 -30.03 4.70 -5.50
N GLY A 253 -29.77 4.43 -4.22
CA GLY A 253 -30.81 4.01 -3.26
C GLY A 253 -30.59 2.67 -2.57
N SER A 254 -29.67 1.81 -3.04
CA SER A 254 -29.29 0.58 -2.31
C SER A 254 -27.85 0.13 -2.55
N GLY A 255 -26.97 1.07 -2.92
CA GLY A 255 -25.60 0.78 -3.34
C GLY A 255 -24.78 0.09 -2.25
N TYR A 256 -24.38 -1.15 -2.50
CA TYR A 256 -23.32 -1.79 -1.73
C TYR A 256 -22.06 -0.94 -1.86
N HIS A 257 -21.63 -0.36 -0.74
CA HIS A 257 -20.32 0.26 -0.64
C HIS A 257 -19.38 -0.77 -0.04
N ALA A 258 -18.33 -1.13 -0.78
CA ALA A 258 -17.37 -2.13 -0.33
C ALA A 258 -15.95 -1.62 -0.53
N ILE A 259 -15.05 -2.07 0.33
CA ILE A 259 -13.62 -1.79 0.25
C ILE A 259 -12.90 -3.01 -0.29
N PHE A 260 -12.25 -2.86 -1.43
CA PHE A 260 -11.36 -3.85 -2.01
C PHE A 260 -9.92 -3.64 -1.56
N LYS A 261 -9.34 -4.66 -0.93
CA LYS A 261 -7.93 -4.73 -0.53
C LYS A 261 -7.26 -5.93 -1.16
N ASP A 262 -6.06 -5.75 -1.71
CA ASP A 262 -5.26 -6.82 -2.25
C ASP A 262 -3.86 -6.88 -1.60
N GLY A 263 -3.14 -7.99 -1.74
CA GLY A 263 -1.75 -8.07 -1.30
C GLY A 263 -1.33 -9.47 -0.84
N ARG A 264 -0.26 -9.54 -0.04
CA ARG A 264 0.30 -10.83 0.40
C ARG A 264 -0.72 -11.64 1.18
N LYS A 265 -0.91 -12.89 0.78
CA LYS A 265 -1.86 -13.86 1.36
C LYS A 265 -1.76 -13.98 2.87
N ARG A 266 -0.54 -14.02 3.43
CA ARG A 266 -0.33 -14.11 4.88
C ARG A 266 -0.92 -12.90 5.62
N LYS A 267 -0.63 -11.69 5.12
CA LYS A 267 -1.10 -10.43 5.71
C LYS A 267 -2.63 -10.33 5.69
N LEU A 268 -3.24 -10.58 4.53
CA LEU A 268 -4.70 -10.52 4.41
C LEU A 268 -5.42 -11.65 5.17
N LYS A 269 -4.79 -12.81 5.33
CA LYS A 269 -5.32 -13.87 6.20
C LYS A 269 -5.34 -13.44 7.67
N GLU A 270 -4.26 -12.79 8.13
CA GLU A 270 -4.17 -12.23 9.49
C GLU A 270 -5.25 -11.15 9.68
N GLU A 271 -5.40 -10.23 8.72
CA GLU A 271 -6.44 -9.18 8.75
C GLU A 271 -7.86 -9.78 8.80
N LYS A 272 -8.17 -10.75 7.94
CA LYS A 272 -9.43 -11.50 7.97
C LYS A 272 -9.70 -12.13 9.33
N GLN A 273 -8.68 -12.74 9.95
CA GLN A 273 -8.87 -13.36 11.27
C GLN A 273 -9.14 -12.31 12.36
N ARG A 274 -8.47 -11.15 12.31
CA ARG A 274 -8.68 -10.08 13.30
C ARG A 274 -10.06 -9.47 13.21
N VAL A 275 -10.54 -9.22 11.99
CA VAL A 275 -11.92 -8.75 11.76
C VAL A 275 -12.94 -9.77 12.28
N LYS A 276 -12.73 -11.07 12.02
CA LYS A 276 -13.58 -12.14 12.56
C LYS A 276 -13.59 -12.16 14.09
N ASN A 277 -12.42 -12.10 14.73
CA ASN A 277 -12.33 -12.08 16.18
C ASN A 277 -13.14 -10.91 16.77
N TRP A 278 -13.05 -9.72 16.17
CA TRP A 278 -13.85 -8.58 16.63
C TRP A 278 -15.34 -8.76 16.40
N HIS A 279 -15.75 -9.42 15.31
CA HIS A 279 -17.16 -9.75 15.08
C HIS A 279 -17.69 -10.73 16.13
N ASP A 280 -16.86 -11.70 16.54
CA ASP A 280 -17.20 -12.66 17.60
C ASP A 280 -17.25 -11.99 18.99
N ILE A 281 -16.40 -10.99 19.23
CA ILE A 281 -16.27 -10.28 20.52
C ILE A 281 -17.33 -9.19 20.68
N PHE A 282 -17.48 -8.33 19.67
CA PHE A 282 -18.40 -7.19 19.70
C PHE A 282 -19.00 -6.97 18.31
N PRO A 283 -20.11 -7.67 17.99
CA PRO A 283 -20.74 -7.61 16.67
C PRO A 283 -21.08 -6.18 16.25
N GLY A 284 -20.62 -5.80 15.05
CA GLY A 284 -20.92 -4.50 14.44
C GLY A 284 -19.93 -3.38 14.76
N LEU A 285 -18.83 -3.65 15.47
CA LEU A 285 -17.72 -2.70 15.65
C LEU A 285 -16.70 -2.75 14.51
N ALA A 286 -16.46 -3.95 13.97
CA ALA A 286 -15.55 -4.18 12.85
C ALA A 286 -16.35 -4.32 11.54
N PRO A 287 -15.75 -3.96 10.38
CA PRO A 287 -16.41 -4.12 9.09
C PRO A 287 -16.68 -5.60 8.79
N LYS A 288 -17.80 -5.91 8.14
CA LYS A 288 -18.05 -7.29 7.70
C LYS A 288 -17.09 -7.70 6.59
N ILE A 289 -16.73 -8.99 6.57
CA ILE A 289 -15.99 -9.59 5.46
C ILE A 289 -17.01 -10.06 4.43
N LEU A 290 -16.95 -9.48 3.24
CA LEU A 290 -17.86 -9.75 2.13
C LEU A 290 -17.33 -10.89 1.25
N ALA A 291 -16.05 -10.86 0.88
CA ALA A 291 -15.42 -11.88 0.03
C ALA A 291 -13.94 -12.05 0.39
N TYR A 292 -13.36 -13.23 0.10
CA TYR A 292 -11.93 -13.47 0.31
C TYR A 292 -11.37 -14.50 -0.68
N GLN A 293 -10.54 -14.01 -1.59
CA GLN A 293 -9.97 -14.79 -2.69
C GLN A 293 -8.46 -14.98 -2.51
N LYS A 294 -7.93 -16.12 -2.95
CA LYS A 294 -6.49 -16.45 -2.86
C LYS A 294 -5.98 -16.89 -4.22
N GLN A 295 -4.82 -16.37 -4.61
CA GLN A 295 -4.12 -16.79 -5.82
C GLN A 295 -2.61 -16.82 -5.54
N GLY A 296 -2.02 -18.01 -5.51
CA GLY A 296 -0.61 -18.19 -5.14
C GLY A 296 -0.29 -17.62 -3.74
N ASP A 297 0.69 -16.71 -3.70
CA ASP A 297 1.13 -15.97 -2.51
C ASP A 297 0.40 -14.64 -2.30
N SER A 298 -0.56 -14.33 -3.16
CA SER A 298 -1.42 -13.16 -3.08
C SER A 298 -2.84 -13.54 -2.66
N ALA A 299 -3.56 -12.57 -2.10
CA ALA A 299 -4.97 -12.66 -1.80
C ALA A 299 -5.66 -11.33 -2.08
N ALA A 300 -6.99 -11.37 -2.16
CA ALA A 300 -7.85 -10.21 -2.16
C ALA A 300 -8.91 -10.38 -1.06
N LEU A 301 -9.27 -9.27 -0.43
CA LEU A 301 -10.24 -9.19 0.64
C LEU A 301 -11.21 -8.06 0.29
N LEU A 302 -12.50 -8.39 0.25
CA LEU A 302 -13.55 -7.40 0.18
C LEU A 302 -14.20 -7.26 1.56
N ILE A 303 -14.25 -6.03 2.08
CA ILE A 303 -14.88 -5.71 3.35
C ILE A 303 -15.96 -4.64 3.15
N GLU A 304 -16.91 -4.58 4.08
CA GLU A 304 -17.95 -3.55 4.14
C GLU A 304 -17.33 -2.15 4.23
N HIS A 305 -17.83 -1.22 3.43
CA HIS A 305 -17.55 0.20 3.64
C HIS A 305 -18.37 0.69 4.84
N LEU A 306 -17.70 1.36 5.76
CA LEU A 306 -18.31 1.88 6.97
C LEU A 306 -18.74 3.32 6.73
N ALA A 307 -20.02 3.63 6.97
CA ALA A 307 -20.53 4.98 6.95
C ALA A 307 -19.98 5.81 8.14
N GLY A 308 -20.05 7.13 8.02
CA GLY A 308 -19.58 8.07 9.03
C GLY A 308 -18.28 8.78 8.65
N GLN A 309 -17.71 9.48 9.63
CA GLN A 309 -16.46 10.24 9.49
C GLN A 309 -15.40 9.67 10.44
N THR A 310 -14.12 9.79 10.06
CA THR A 310 -13.07 9.44 11.01
C THR A 310 -13.11 10.41 12.20
N PHE A 311 -12.70 9.93 13.38
CA PHE A 311 -12.63 10.78 14.57
C PHE A 311 -11.66 11.95 14.35
N GLU A 312 -10.64 11.75 13.51
CA GLU A 312 -9.72 12.80 13.06
C GLU A 312 -10.46 13.91 12.31
N GLN A 313 -11.25 13.57 11.28
CA GLN A 313 -12.05 14.56 10.54
C GLN A 313 -13.02 15.31 11.46
N ILE A 314 -13.67 14.62 12.39
CA ILE A 314 -14.58 15.26 13.35
C ILE A 314 -13.82 16.23 14.28
N LEU A 315 -12.61 15.88 14.68
CA LEU A 315 -11.76 16.70 15.53
C LEU A 315 -11.23 17.94 14.80
N LEU A 316 -10.84 17.80 13.53
CA LEU A 316 -10.31 18.88 12.73
C LEU A 316 -11.42 19.82 12.23
N ASP A 317 -12.45 19.26 11.60
CA ASP A 317 -13.42 20.02 10.81
C ASP A 317 -14.84 19.98 11.39
N GLY A 318 -15.13 19.01 12.25
CA GLY A 318 -16.45 18.84 12.86
C GLY A 318 -16.80 19.91 13.90
N SER A 319 -18.09 20.06 14.21
CA SER A 319 -18.54 20.96 15.29
C SER A 319 -18.20 20.43 16.68
N ASP A 320 -18.09 21.30 17.68
CA ASP A 320 -17.84 20.91 19.08
C ASP A 320 -18.93 19.97 19.62
N LYS A 321 -20.18 20.16 19.18
CA LYS A 321 -21.30 19.26 19.51
C LYS A 321 -21.08 17.85 18.93
N LEU A 322 -20.65 17.76 17.68
CA LEU A 322 -20.39 16.48 17.03
C LEU A 322 -19.20 15.77 17.67
N LEU A 323 -18.12 16.50 17.97
CA LEU A 323 -16.95 15.94 18.67
C LEU A 323 -17.31 15.42 20.06
N GLN A 324 -18.11 16.17 20.83
CA GLN A 324 -18.57 15.71 22.14
C GLN A 324 -19.48 14.48 22.04
N GLN A 325 -20.35 14.41 21.02
CA GLN A 325 -21.17 13.24 20.75
C GLN A 325 -20.30 12.02 20.42
N ALA A 326 -19.36 12.17 19.48
CA ALA A 326 -18.44 11.11 19.09
C ALA A 326 -17.64 10.60 20.29
N LEU A 327 -17.10 11.50 21.13
CA LEU A 327 -16.37 11.15 22.35
C LEU A 327 -17.24 10.39 23.36
N ASN A 328 -18.48 10.83 23.58
CA ASN A 328 -19.42 10.16 24.47
C ASN A 328 -19.76 8.74 23.99
N HIS A 329 -19.95 8.55 22.69
CA HIS A 329 -20.18 7.22 22.13
C HIS A 329 -18.91 6.36 22.21
N LEU A 330 -17.75 6.91 21.87
CA LEU A 330 -16.46 6.20 21.95
C LEU A 330 -16.17 5.69 23.36
N THR A 331 -16.30 6.54 24.37
CA THR A 331 -16.03 6.16 25.77
C THR A 331 -17.02 5.12 26.29
N ARG A 332 -18.31 5.21 25.92
CA ARG A 332 -19.30 4.17 26.25
C ARG A 332 -18.97 2.83 25.60
N THR A 333 -18.65 2.84 24.31
CA THR A 333 -18.26 1.64 23.56
C THR A 333 -17.00 1.01 24.15
N LEU A 334 -15.97 1.80 24.48
CA LEU A 334 -14.76 1.30 25.12
C LEU A 334 -15.04 0.69 26.50
N SER A 335 -15.85 1.34 27.34
CA SER A 335 -16.25 0.76 28.62
C SER A 335 -16.93 -0.59 28.46
N GLN A 336 -17.86 -0.72 27.51
CA GLN A 336 -18.54 -1.99 27.23
C GLN A 336 -17.54 -3.07 26.81
N ILE A 337 -16.72 -2.79 25.80
CA ILE A 337 -15.69 -3.74 25.32
C ILE A 337 -14.77 -4.15 26.47
N TRP A 338 -14.26 -3.19 27.24
CA TRP A 338 -13.31 -3.48 28.32
C TRP A 338 -13.92 -4.29 29.45
N LEU A 339 -15.20 -4.07 29.78
CA LEU A 339 -15.91 -4.84 30.79
C LEU A 339 -16.23 -6.26 30.31
N GLU A 340 -16.76 -6.40 29.09
CA GLU A 340 -17.16 -7.69 28.50
C GLU A 340 -15.97 -8.60 28.22
N THR A 341 -14.83 -8.02 27.84
CA THR A 341 -13.61 -8.78 27.51
C THR A 341 -12.61 -8.87 28.67
N LYS A 342 -12.98 -8.38 29.86
CA LYS A 342 -12.10 -8.37 31.03
C LYS A 342 -11.75 -9.80 31.45
N THR A 343 -10.47 -10.08 31.56
CA THR A 343 -9.95 -11.31 32.16
C THR A 343 -9.12 -10.99 33.38
N LYS A 344 -9.17 -11.84 34.41
CA LYS A 344 -8.38 -11.68 35.66
C LYS A 344 -6.88 -11.92 35.47
N LYS A 345 -6.41 -12.13 34.25
CA LYS A 345 -5.00 -12.42 33.96
C LYS A 345 -4.20 -11.11 34.00
N PRO A 346 -3.22 -10.96 34.91
CA PRO A 346 -2.32 -9.82 34.89
C PRO A 346 -1.46 -9.85 33.63
N VAL A 347 -1.22 -8.69 33.04
CA VAL A 347 -0.45 -8.56 31.79
C VAL A 347 0.54 -7.40 31.86
N SER A 348 1.67 -7.55 31.19
CA SER A 348 2.60 -6.44 30.94
C SER A 348 2.58 -6.11 29.45
N ALA A 349 2.37 -4.84 29.12
CA ALA A 349 2.43 -4.36 27.74
C ALA A 349 3.87 -4.27 27.21
N ALA A 350 4.87 -4.33 28.10
CA ALA A 350 6.28 -4.20 27.77
C ALA A 350 6.58 -2.95 26.91
N TYR A 351 6.03 -1.79 27.31
CA TYR A 351 6.17 -0.51 26.63
C TYR A 351 7.63 -0.14 26.37
N MET A 352 8.53 -0.34 27.33
CA MET A 352 9.95 0.00 27.17
C MET A 352 10.67 -0.98 26.24
N LYS A 353 10.27 -2.25 26.23
CA LYS A 353 10.71 -3.22 25.21
C LYS A 353 10.19 -2.87 23.82
N GLN A 354 8.95 -2.39 23.71
CA GLN A 354 8.39 -1.91 22.44
C GLN A 354 9.13 -0.67 21.93
N LEU A 355 9.42 0.29 22.82
CA LEU A 355 10.18 1.51 22.52
C LEU A 355 11.59 1.17 22.03
N ALA A 356 12.32 0.34 22.76
CA ALA A 356 13.68 -0.08 22.38
C ALA A 356 13.76 -0.69 20.97
N LYS A 357 12.77 -1.52 20.60
CA LYS A 357 12.70 -2.11 19.24
C LYS A 357 12.53 -1.08 18.13
N ARG A 358 12.07 0.14 18.45
CA ARG A 358 11.75 1.20 17.49
C ARG A 358 12.77 2.34 17.50
N MET A 359 13.67 2.40 18.48
CA MET A 359 14.64 3.49 18.58
C MET A 359 15.59 3.59 17.38
N LYS A 360 15.97 2.45 16.78
CA LYS A 360 16.76 2.47 15.54
C LYS A 360 16.04 3.23 14.40
N ASP A 361 14.73 3.01 14.26
CA ASP A 361 13.92 3.68 13.24
C ASP A 361 13.76 5.18 13.57
N VAL A 362 13.63 5.52 14.86
CA VAL A 362 13.55 6.92 15.32
C VAL A 362 14.84 7.66 15.01
N TYR A 363 16.00 7.11 15.39
CA TYR A 363 17.31 7.73 15.14
C TYR A 363 17.70 7.79 13.66
N ALA A 364 17.13 6.90 12.82
CA ALA A 364 17.34 6.98 11.38
C ALA A 364 16.66 8.21 10.76
N ILE A 365 15.56 8.69 11.35
CA ILE A 365 14.84 9.90 10.90
C ILE A 365 15.36 11.14 11.63
N HIS A 366 15.59 11.02 12.95
CA HIS A 366 16.01 12.10 13.85
C HIS A 366 17.34 11.74 14.54
N PRO A 367 18.47 11.79 13.81
CA PRO A 367 19.78 11.46 14.39
C PRO A 367 20.17 12.35 15.57
N GLU A 368 19.66 13.59 15.62
CA GLU A 368 19.89 14.57 16.69
C GLU A 368 19.33 14.15 18.06
N PHE A 369 18.40 13.18 18.11
CA PHE A 369 17.88 12.63 19.37
C PHE A 369 18.88 11.68 20.03
N ARG A 370 19.88 11.20 19.31
CA ARG A 370 20.90 10.29 19.83
C ARG A 370 22.07 11.08 20.42
N GLN A 371 21.81 11.78 21.52
CA GLN A 371 22.83 12.55 22.22
C GLN A 371 23.54 11.72 23.29
N PRO A 372 24.86 11.87 23.46
CA PRO A 372 25.57 11.27 24.58
C PRO A 372 25.14 11.91 25.90
N ALA A 373 25.47 11.27 27.02
CA ALA A 373 25.28 11.88 28.32
C ALA A 373 26.07 13.20 28.40
N ALA A 374 25.47 14.21 29.01
CA ALA A 374 26.05 15.55 29.14
C ALA A 374 26.03 16.01 30.60
N GLY A 375 26.80 17.05 30.90
CA GLY A 375 26.81 17.70 32.20
C GLY A 375 26.62 19.21 32.03
N ILE A 376 25.72 19.81 32.81
CA ILE A 376 25.54 21.27 32.86
C ILE A 376 25.61 21.71 34.31
N GLY A 377 26.65 22.46 34.68
CA GLY A 377 26.77 23.06 36.01
C GLY A 377 26.68 22.06 37.18
N GLY A 378 27.16 20.82 36.99
CA GLY A 378 27.08 19.73 37.98
C GLY A 378 25.82 18.86 37.90
N VAL A 379 24.86 19.21 37.04
CA VAL A 379 23.69 18.36 36.73
C VAL A 379 24.05 17.39 35.62
N ALA A 380 23.98 16.09 35.90
CA ALA A 380 24.15 15.05 34.90
C ALA A 380 22.85 14.88 34.09
N LEU A 381 22.96 14.99 32.77
CA LEU A 381 21.91 14.70 31.81
C LEU A 381 22.22 13.33 31.18
N PRO A 382 21.52 12.26 31.60
CA PRO A 382 21.76 10.93 31.04
C PRO A 382 21.37 10.87 29.56
N ALA A 383 22.07 10.02 28.80
CA ALA A 383 21.66 9.72 27.43
C ALA A 383 20.29 9.03 27.43
N PHE A 384 19.49 9.26 26.38
CA PHE A 384 18.16 8.65 26.25
C PHE A 384 18.21 7.12 26.34
N ASP A 385 19.22 6.50 25.71
CA ASP A 385 19.39 5.05 25.75
C ASP A 385 19.68 4.52 27.17
N ASP A 386 20.28 5.34 28.04
CA ASP A 386 20.54 4.97 29.43
C ASP A 386 19.29 5.13 30.29
N LEU A 387 18.51 6.19 30.07
CA LEU A 387 17.16 6.33 30.65
C LEU A 387 16.28 5.13 30.25
N LEU A 388 16.33 4.71 28.99
CA LEU A 388 15.56 3.57 28.49
C LEU A 388 15.95 2.26 29.18
N LYS A 389 17.24 2.00 29.40
CA LYS A 389 17.70 0.82 30.16
C LYS A 389 17.19 0.83 31.60
N GLN A 390 17.28 1.97 32.27
CA GLN A 390 16.76 2.11 33.65
C GLN A 390 15.25 1.88 33.70
N MET A 391 14.50 2.46 32.76
CA MET A 391 13.06 2.27 32.63
C MET A 391 12.65 0.82 32.32
N GLN A 392 13.47 0.05 31.59
CA GLN A 392 13.24 -1.39 31.40
C GLN A 392 13.38 -2.17 32.71
N GLY A 393 14.32 -1.77 33.58
CA GLY A 393 14.44 -2.31 34.93
C GLY A 393 13.15 -2.06 35.72
N LEU A 394 12.70 -0.81 35.76
CA LEU A 394 11.47 -0.40 36.44
C LEU A 394 10.22 -1.13 35.91
N GLU A 395 10.09 -1.29 34.59
CA GLU A 395 8.93 -1.95 33.95
C GLU A 395 8.77 -3.42 34.35
N THR A 396 9.83 -4.11 34.78
CA THR A 396 9.79 -5.54 35.13
C THR A 396 8.78 -5.83 36.25
N GLY A 397 8.61 -4.91 37.20
CA GLY A 397 7.65 -5.01 38.30
C GLY A 397 6.24 -4.50 37.97
N VAL A 398 6.03 -3.89 36.81
CA VAL A 398 4.80 -3.16 36.48
C VAL A 398 3.89 -4.00 35.59
N LYS A 399 2.71 -4.36 36.14
CA LYS A 399 1.68 -5.15 35.44
C LYS A 399 0.31 -4.52 35.60
N ALA A 400 -0.51 -4.64 34.56
CA ALA A 400 -1.93 -4.39 34.67
C ALA A 400 -2.58 -5.51 35.50
N PRO A 401 -3.53 -5.18 36.41
CA PRO A 401 -4.17 -6.17 37.26
C PRO A 401 -5.11 -7.12 36.50
N PHE A 402 -5.52 -6.71 35.30
CA PHE A 402 -6.36 -7.48 34.38
C PHE A 402 -5.95 -7.18 32.94
N SER A 403 -6.48 -7.96 31.99
CA SER A 403 -6.34 -7.69 30.56
C SER A 403 -7.71 -7.60 29.91
N VAL A 404 -7.83 -6.77 28.88
CA VAL A 404 -9.05 -6.59 28.08
C VAL A 404 -8.68 -6.73 26.61
N TYR A 405 -9.65 -6.98 25.74
CA TYR A 405 -9.40 -6.97 24.31
C TYR A 405 -9.24 -5.53 23.83
N ILE A 406 -8.05 -5.19 23.34
CA ILE A 406 -7.70 -3.84 22.88
C ILE A 406 -7.60 -3.79 21.36
N HIS A 407 -7.69 -2.58 20.80
CA HIS A 407 -7.38 -2.30 19.41
C HIS A 407 -5.89 -2.54 19.11
N GLY A 408 -5.00 -2.05 19.98
CA GLY A 408 -3.55 -2.19 19.90
C GLY A 408 -2.82 -1.15 19.06
N ASP A 409 -3.53 -0.50 18.13
CA ASP A 409 -3.07 0.64 17.31
C ASP A 409 -4.14 1.75 17.28
N PHE A 410 -4.60 2.18 18.46
CA PHE A 410 -5.81 3.00 18.63
C PHE A 410 -5.62 4.48 18.26
N ASN A 411 -5.17 4.73 17.04
CA ASN A 411 -5.00 6.08 16.51
C ASN A 411 -6.36 6.71 16.18
N VAL A 412 -6.40 8.05 16.20
CA VAL A 412 -7.60 8.85 15.94
C VAL A 412 -8.21 8.63 14.53
N ASP A 413 -7.39 8.29 13.54
CA ASP A 413 -7.79 7.95 12.17
C ASP A 413 -8.35 6.51 12.03
N ASN A 414 -8.12 5.65 13.02
CA ASN A 414 -8.63 4.26 13.03
C ASN A 414 -10.03 4.11 13.62
N ILE A 415 -10.66 5.23 13.99
CA ILE A 415 -11.98 5.27 14.64
C ILE A 415 -12.94 6.02 13.72
N ILE A 416 -14.05 5.40 13.37
CA ILE A 416 -15.12 6.02 12.58
C ILE A 416 -16.35 6.19 13.47
N PHE A 417 -16.94 7.39 13.44
CA PHE A 417 -18.23 7.65 14.08
C PHE A 417 -19.28 7.94 13.02
N ASP A 418 -20.36 7.16 13.05
CA ASP A 418 -21.56 7.38 12.28
C ASP A 418 -22.57 8.17 13.13
N PRO A 419 -22.84 9.45 12.81
CA PRO A 419 -23.79 10.26 13.57
C PRO A 419 -25.26 9.85 13.34
N GLN A 420 -25.60 9.19 12.23
CA GLN A 420 -26.95 8.73 11.93
C GLN A 420 -27.29 7.51 12.78
N GLU A 421 -26.44 6.49 12.70
CA GLU A 421 -26.60 5.23 13.45
C GLU A 421 -26.07 5.33 14.90
N LYS A 422 -25.43 6.45 15.25
CA LYS A 422 -24.80 6.71 16.55
C LYS A 422 -23.82 5.59 16.96
N ARG A 423 -23.09 5.09 15.98
CA ARG A 423 -22.23 3.90 16.10
C ARG A 423 -20.76 4.27 15.93
N ILE A 424 -19.93 3.60 16.71
CA ILE A 424 -18.48 3.60 16.56
C ILE A 424 -18.08 2.36 15.78
N ASN A 425 -17.19 2.52 14.82
CA ASN A 425 -16.53 1.42 14.13
C ASN A 425 -15.00 1.58 14.22
N PHE A 426 -14.29 0.45 14.26
CA PHE A 426 -12.83 0.41 14.26
C PHE A 426 -12.31 -0.18 12.95
N ILE A 427 -11.24 0.41 12.43
CA ILE A 427 -10.49 -0.07 11.26
C ILE A 427 -9.03 -0.31 11.63
N ASP A 428 -8.31 -1.07 10.80
CA ASP A 428 -6.91 -1.44 11.04
C ASP A 428 -6.65 -2.29 12.32
N LEU A 429 -7.43 -3.36 12.45
CA LEU A 429 -7.50 -4.24 13.62
C LEU A 429 -6.30 -5.22 13.78
N HIS A 430 -5.19 -5.00 13.07
CA HIS A 430 -4.12 -6.00 12.94
C HIS A 430 -3.36 -6.26 14.26
N ARG A 431 -3.37 -5.30 15.20
CA ARG A 431 -2.68 -5.38 16.50
C ARG A 431 -3.58 -5.84 17.66
N SER A 432 -4.84 -6.16 17.40
CA SER A 432 -5.81 -6.42 18.47
C SER A 432 -5.51 -7.71 19.23
N SER A 433 -5.56 -7.64 20.55
CA SER A 433 -5.26 -8.77 21.45
C SER A 433 -5.73 -8.47 22.88
N HIS A 434 -5.74 -9.49 23.76
CA HIS A 434 -5.90 -9.25 25.19
C HIS A 434 -4.64 -8.62 25.77
N MET A 435 -4.75 -7.39 26.27
CA MET A 435 -3.62 -6.60 26.76
C MET A 435 -4.11 -5.57 27.79
N ASP A 436 -3.19 -4.73 28.24
CA ASP A 436 -3.45 -3.53 29.03
C ASP A 436 -4.23 -2.48 28.20
N TYR A 437 -5.38 -2.03 28.71
CA TYR A 437 -6.21 -0.98 28.09
C TYR A 437 -5.48 0.36 27.95
N LEU A 438 -4.46 0.63 28.78
CA LEU A 438 -3.67 1.86 28.68
C LEU A 438 -2.80 1.94 27.43
N GLN A 439 -2.61 0.82 26.73
CA GLN A 439 -1.98 0.85 25.41
C GLN A 439 -2.85 1.63 24.42
N ASP A 440 -4.16 1.36 24.37
CA ASP A 440 -5.08 2.12 23.51
C ASP A 440 -5.18 3.57 23.97
N VAL A 441 -5.25 3.81 25.29
CA VAL A 441 -5.34 5.17 25.86
C VAL A 441 -4.14 6.04 25.48
N SER A 442 -2.93 5.53 25.68
CA SER A 442 -1.72 6.27 25.36
C SER A 442 -1.52 6.47 23.86
N VAL A 443 -1.89 5.49 23.02
CA VAL A 443 -1.83 5.63 21.55
C VAL A 443 -2.84 6.68 21.08
N PHE A 444 -4.07 6.65 21.57
CA PHE A 444 -5.09 7.64 21.22
C PHE A 444 -4.64 9.06 21.57
N MET A 445 -4.26 9.31 22.82
CA MET A 445 -3.84 10.65 23.27
C MET A 445 -2.66 11.20 22.44
N VAL A 446 -1.65 10.39 22.17
CA VAL A 446 -0.49 10.83 21.38
C VAL A 446 -0.82 10.96 19.89
N SER A 447 -1.69 10.11 19.34
CA SER A 447 -2.14 10.23 17.95
C SER A 447 -2.89 11.53 17.68
N ASN A 448 -3.67 12.02 18.66
CA ASN A 448 -4.30 13.32 18.61
C ASN A 448 -3.24 14.44 18.66
N TYR A 449 -2.29 14.38 19.60
CA TYR A 449 -1.25 15.41 19.74
C TYR A 449 -0.36 15.55 18.50
N ARG A 450 -0.07 14.45 17.79
CA ARG A 450 0.82 14.45 16.63
C ARG A 450 0.24 15.07 15.36
N LEU A 451 -1.07 15.36 15.34
CA LEU A 451 -1.70 16.01 14.19
C LEU A 451 -0.98 17.33 13.92
N GLN A 452 -0.46 17.47 12.69
CA GLN A 452 0.35 18.61 12.25
C GLN A 452 -0.56 19.79 11.86
N VAL A 453 -1.38 20.25 12.80
CA VAL A 453 -2.29 21.37 12.62
C VAL A 453 -1.86 22.52 13.53
N PHE A 454 -1.66 23.70 12.97
CA PHE A 454 -1.13 24.86 13.70
C PHE A 454 -2.22 25.85 14.15
N ASP A 455 -3.47 25.63 13.74
CA ASP A 455 -4.59 26.46 14.17
C ASP A 455 -4.75 26.38 15.71
N PRO A 456 -4.68 27.53 16.44
CA PRO A 456 -4.74 27.53 17.90
C PRO A 456 -6.04 26.94 18.46
N ARG A 457 -7.17 27.13 17.76
CA ARG A 457 -8.46 26.60 18.18
C ARG A 457 -8.48 25.09 18.06
N VAL A 458 -8.00 24.54 16.95
CA VAL A 458 -7.87 23.09 16.77
C VAL A 458 -6.88 22.49 17.78
N ARG A 459 -5.73 23.15 18.04
CA ARG A 459 -4.79 22.71 19.08
C ARG A 459 -5.45 22.65 20.46
N GLN A 460 -6.25 23.66 20.82
CA GLN A 460 -7.00 23.64 22.07
C GLN A 460 -8.01 22.47 22.11
N ARG A 461 -8.74 22.21 21.02
CA ARG A 461 -9.65 21.05 20.91
C ARG A 461 -8.93 19.72 21.13
N ILE A 462 -7.74 19.55 20.54
CA ILE A 462 -6.89 18.37 20.74
C ILE A 462 -6.53 18.22 22.23
N MET A 463 -6.13 19.31 22.91
CA MET A 463 -5.77 19.26 24.34
C MET A 463 -6.97 18.91 25.21
N ASP A 464 -8.12 19.53 24.96
CA ASP A 464 -9.36 19.28 25.69
C ASP A 464 -9.83 17.82 25.53
N LEU A 465 -9.70 17.27 24.31
CA LEU A 465 -9.97 15.87 24.02
C LEU A 465 -9.03 14.94 24.80
N CYS A 466 -7.72 15.19 24.80
CA CYS A 466 -6.75 14.42 25.57
C CYS A 466 -7.06 14.47 27.08
N HIS A 467 -7.42 15.64 27.62
CA HIS A 467 -7.82 15.79 29.02
C HIS A 467 -9.12 15.03 29.34
N ALA A 468 -10.12 15.11 28.48
CA ALA A 468 -11.38 14.37 28.65
C ALA A 468 -11.15 12.86 28.61
N PHE A 469 -10.34 12.37 27.66
CA PHE A 469 -10.03 10.96 27.52
C PHE A 469 -9.20 10.41 28.69
N TYR A 470 -8.24 11.19 29.21
CA TYR A 470 -7.53 10.85 30.45
C TYR A 470 -8.47 10.73 31.65
N ARG A 471 -9.39 11.71 31.83
CA ARG A 471 -10.38 11.68 32.93
C ARG A 471 -11.26 10.43 32.85
N PHE A 472 -11.71 10.08 31.66
CA PHE A 472 -12.45 8.84 31.39
C PHE A 472 -11.65 7.60 31.80
N ALA A 473 -10.42 7.45 31.28
CA ALA A 473 -9.59 6.28 31.56
C ALA A 473 -9.25 6.15 33.06
N ARG A 474 -9.02 7.29 33.74
CA ARG A 474 -8.76 7.34 35.18
C ARG A 474 -9.99 6.97 36.01
N ALA A 475 -11.19 7.39 35.60
CA ALA A 475 -12.43 6.99 36.25
C ALA A 475 -12.64 5.48 36.13
N PHE A 476 -12.47 4.92 34.93
CA PHE A 476 -12.51 3.49 34.70
C PHE A 476 -11.49 2.74 35.58
N ALA A 477 -10.24 3.22 35.65
CA ALA A 477 -9.22 2.62 36.50
C ALA A 477 -9.65 2.55 37.99
N ARG A 478 -10.24 3.63 38.51
CA ARG A 478 -10.74 3.68 39.89
C ARG A 478 -11.87 2.68 40.13
N GLU A 479 -12.83 2.61 39.22
CA GLU A 479 -13.94 1.65 39.29
C GLU A 479 -13.43 0.19 39.25
N GLN A 480 -12.36 -0.07 38.50
CA GLN A 480 -11.77 -1.40 38.38
C GLN A 480 -10.71 -1.72 39.46
N GLY A 481 -10.46 -0.81 40.40
CA GLY A 481 -9.48 -1.00 41.48
C GLY A 481 -8.02 -1.00 41.01
N ASP A 482 -7.73 -0.38 39.88
CA ASP A 482 -6.43 -0.38 39.22
C ASP A 482 -5.47 0.67 39.81
N LYS A 483 -4.72 0.26 40.83
CA LYS A 483 -3.76 1.13 41.55
C LYS A 483 -2.51 1.49 40.72
N GLY A 484 -2.20 0.71 39.68
CA GLY A 484 -1.00 0.90 38.85
C GLY A 484 -1.21 1.83 37.64
N PHE A 485 -2.37 2.48 37.54
CA PHE A 485 -2.80 3.27 36.39
C PHE A 485 -1.79 4.34 35.97
N GLU A 486 -1.38 5.23 36.88
CA GLU A 486 -0.57 6.40 36.54
C GLU A 486 0.83 6.01 36.01
N ILE A 487 1.47 5.02 36.64
CA ILE A 487 2.79 4.50 36.23
C ILE A 487 2.71 3.88 34.83
N ARG A 488 1.69 3.03 34.59
CA ARG A 488 1.51 2.37 33.29
C ARG A 488 1.12 3.34 32.18
N LEU A 489 0.30 4.35 32.49
CA LEU A 489 -0.03 5.40 31.54
C LEU A 489 1.20 6.21 31.16
N ALA A 490 2.05 6.60 32.13
CA ALA A 490 3.32 7.28 31.83
C ALA A 490 4.21 6.44 30.90
N MET A 491 4.40 5.14 31.19
CA MET A 491 5.17 4.24 30.32
C MET A 491 4.58 4.13 28.90
N GLY A 492 3.26 4.06 28.79
CA GLY A 492 2.56 4.07 27.51
C GLY A 492 2.76 5.37 26.73
N LEU A 493 2.65 6.52 27.41
CA LEU A 493 2.87 7.84 26.81
C LEU A 493 4.32 8.03 26.37
N ILE A 494 5.31 7.67 27.20
CA ILE A 494 6.74 7.69 26.84
C ILE A 494 6.97 6.93 25.54
N ARG A 495 6.48 5.69 25.47
CA ARG A 495 6.60 4.85 24.27
C ARG A 495 5.91 5.51 23.09
N SER A 496 4.69 6.02 23.24
CA SER A 496 3.91 6.55 22.13
C SER A 496 4.46 7.88 21.61
N PHE A 497 4.90 8.79 22.49
CA PHE A 497 5.54 10.05 22.12
C PHE A 497 6.83 9.80 21.33
N ALA A 498 7.77 9.04 21.91
CA ALA A 498 9.06 8.79 21.27
C ALA A 498 8.91 8.03 19.94
N THR A 499 8.11 6.96 19.89
CA THR A 499 7.97 6.16 18.66
C THR A 499 7.15 6.82 17.56
N SER A 500 6.31 7.83 17.88
CA SER A 500 5.54 8.56 16.87
C SER A 500 6.39 9.56 16.08
N THR A 501 7.52 10.01 16.63
CA THR A 501 8.42 10.96 15.96
C THR A 501 8.95 10.46 14.61
N ARG A 502 9.09 9.14 14.43
CA ARG A 502 9.51 8.53 13.14
C ARG A 502 8.57 8.80 11.95
N PHE A 503 7.39 9.37 12.21
CA PHE A 503 6.41 9.74 11.20
C PHE A 503 6.30 11.26 11.00
N ILE A 504 7.12 12.04 11.69
CA ILE A 504 7.03 13.50 11.73
C ILE A 504 8.38 14.05 11.28
N LEU A 505 8.40 14.83 10.19
CA LEU A 505 9.60 15.53 9.74
C LEU A 505 9.68 16.96 10.28
N ASP A 506 8.57 17.53 10.77
CA ASP A 506 8.59 18.82 11.46
C ASP A 506 9.43 18.71 12.74
N LYS A 507 10.60 19.35 12.69
CA LYS A 507 11.61 19.29 13.76
C LYS A 507 11.07 19.83 15.07
N SER A 508 10.28 20.90 15.01
CA SER A 508 9.73 21.55 16.20
C SER A 508 8.78 20.63 16.96
N LEU A 509 7.86 19.95 16.25
CA LEU A 509 6.93 19.00 16.83
C LEU A 509 7.65 17.72 17.27
N SER A 510 8.56 17.18 16.46
CA SER A 510 9.28 15.95 16.81
C SER A 510 10.12 16.15 18.08
N GLU A 511 10.85 17.27 18.20
CA GLU A 511 11.59 17.66 19.41
C GLU A 511 10.66 17.78 20.62
N ARG A 512 9.55 18.53 20.50
CA ARG A 512 8.56 18.67 21.58
C ARG A 512 8.01 17.34 22.07
N MET A 513 7.76 16.38 21.17
CA MET A 513 7.28 15.04 21.52
C MET A 513 8.38 14.21 22.18
N PHE A 514 9.60 14.24 21.64
CA PHE A 514 10.73 13.50 22.19
C PHE A 514 11.10 14.01 23.60
N SER A 515 11.16 15.33 23.79
CA SER A 515 11.41 15.94 25.10
C SER A 515 10.35 15.58 26.14
N ARG A 516 9.06 15.45 25.75
CA ARG A 516 8.00 14.96 26.65
C ARG A 516 8.23 13.52 27.07
N ALA A 517 8.67 12.66 26.15
CA ALA A 517 9.03 11.29 26.48
C ALA A 517 10.20 11.25 27.48
N THR A 518 11.28 11.99 27.22
CA THR A 518 12.44 12.10 28.12
C THR A 518 12.05 12.63 29.49
N TYR A 519 11.28 13.74 29.53
CA TYR A 519 10.77 14.33 30.77
C TYR A 519 9.97 13.32 31.60
N LEU A 520 9.06 12.58 30.97
CA LEU A 520 8.27 11.56 31.67
C LEU A 520 9.14 10.40 32.20
N MET A 521 10.19 9.99 31.47
CA MET A 521 11.14 8.98 31.95
C MET A 521 11.87 9.46 33.20
N GLU A 522 12.40 10.68 33.17
CA GLU A 522 13.10 11.28 34.32
C GLU A 522 12.19 11.42 35.54
N ARG A 523 10.95 11.93 35.36
CA ARG A 523 9.98 12.06 36.44
C ARG A 523 9.63 10.71 37.07
N LEU A 524 9.46 9.67 36.24
CA LEU A 524 9.11 8.34 36.73
C LEU A 524 10.27 7.71 37.53
N LEU A 525 11.50 7.80 37.00
CA LEU A 525 12.71 7.31 37.69
C LEU A 525 12.97 8.08 38.99
N GLU A 526 12.74 9.39 39.02
CA GLU A 526 12.85 10.17 40.25
C GLU A 526 11.81 9.72 41.30
N SER A 527 10.57 9.47 40.87
CA SER A 527 9.50 9.01 41.78
C SER A 527 9.77 7.64 42.39
N ASP A 528 10.44 6.75 41.66
CA ASP A 528 10.84 5.42 42.13
C ASP A 528 11.99 5.49 43.16
N SER A 529 12.98 6.35 42.91
CA SER A 529 14.11 6.54 43.83
C SER A 529 13.75 7.31 45.12
N LYS A 530 12.67 8.10 45.12
CA LYS A 530 12.23 8.93 46.25
C LYS A 530 10.70 8.81 46.46
N PRO A 531 10.19 7.66 46.93
CA PRO A 531 8.75 7.44 47.07
C PRO A 531 8.18 8.20 48.27
N LYS A 532 7.89 9.50 48.07
CA LYS A 532 7.21 10.35 49.07
C LYS A 532 5.70 10.41 48.85
N HIS A 533 5.27 10.35 47.60
CA HIS A 533 3.86 10.42 47.19
C HIS A 533 3.59 9.49 45.99
N PRO A 534 2.34 9.03 45.79
CA PRO A 534 1.97 8.29 44.59
C PRO A 534 2.23 9.14 43.35
N PHE A 535 2.95 8.58 42.38
CA PHE A 535 3.18 9.24 41.10
C PHE A 535 1.85 9.50 40.37
N VAL A 536 1.68 10.71 39.85
CA VAL A 536 0.54 11.11 39.01
C VAL A 536 1.10 11.64 37.71
N VAL A 537 0.55 11.18 36.57
CA VAL A 537 1.01 11.66 35.27
C VAL A 537 0.69 13.15 35.15
N PRO A 538 1.66 14.02 34.81
CA PRO A 538 1.44 15.45 34.62
C PRO A 538 0.77 15.72 33.27
N VAL A 539 -0.46 15.23 33.10
CA VAL A 539 -1.19 15.28 31.81
C VAL A 539 -1.43 16.72 31.37
N LYS A 540 -1.71 17.62 32.31
CA LYS A 540 -1.98 19.03 32.01
C LYS A 540 -0.74 19.76 31.51
N GLU A 541 0.44 19.34 31.93
CA GLU A 541 1.72 19.95 31.60
C GLU A 541 2.27 19.38 30.28
N ILE A 542 2.02 18.10 30.00
CA ILE A 542 2.48 17.47 28.75
C ILE A 542 1.50 17.67 27.59
N PHE A 543 0.20 17.85 27.83
CA PHE A 543 -0.79 18.19 26.80
C PHE A 543 -1.18 19.67 26.88
N ILE A 544 -0.20 20.52 26.55
CA ILE A 544 -0.38 21.96 26.32
C ILE A 544 -0.20 22.31 24.84
N GLY A 545 -1.00 23.28 24.39
CA GLY A 545 -1.07 23.77 23.01
C GLY A 545 0.08 24.68 22.63
#